data_AF-A0A7G9Z188-F1
#
_entry.id   AF-A0A7G9Z188-F1
#
_cell.length_a   1.000
_cell.length_b   1.000
_cell.length_c   1.000
_cell.angle_alpha   90.00
_cell.angle_beta   90.00
_cell.angle_gamma   90.00
#
_symmetry.space_group_name_H-M   'P 1'
#
loop_
_entity.id
_entity.type
_entity.pdbx_description
1 polymer ?
#
loop_
_entity_poly.entity_id
_entity_poly.type
_entity_poly.pdbx_seq_one_letter_code
_entity_poly.pdbx_strand_id
1 'polypeptide(L)'
;MKGYRIIVPLALLALIALGIFILFNTGSDLAITIILIFIPAMIGVSFLLRYLVAVRKRSIKEKVMERDIEGIANRYAEQMRILYDFEDKYAISTKEFRDELGKVKEGLFELGCEVNGRVKIDRVKVRKVVFADVEWVIKMFEGIKDRHEVVLYSRMIDKCRDYFGSIKELENAGYENIRGQIERIESRIRESEGVEVDSLELSLFMNGVASILEEALRICLRDAHGLEVEGRESARADTARIRTDIKIVEHSIEHGNYENASKVLKSVIERLVGVLKDAFERYKGDTLELVNAVVEILEQEEEKKEVEEMRKSIEECMLPSQMRKLRGHGDALIRKSISALEAVYNRIFEIEGEILKESPTTEVYPVEYWAKDKMGEIEELKSMPASDIKGFIHRYRLLASDAHSRLMYDSERLKYIKGK
;
A
#
# COMPACT_ATOMS: atom_id res chain seq x y z
N MET A 1 4.59 37.78 39.85
CA MET A 1 4.23 39.04 40.56
C MET A 1 4.66 38.96 42.03
N LYS A 2 5.92 39.25 42.36
CA LYS A 2 6.44 39.22 43.75
C LYS A 2 6.61 40.60 44.40
N GLY A 3 6.48 41.70 43.65
CA GLY A 3 6.75 43.07 44.14
C GLY A 3 5.61 43.79 44.89
N TYR A 4 4.34 43.36 44.75
CA TYR A 4 3.19 44.06 45.36
C TYR A 4 2.89 43.67 46.82
N ARG A 5 3.57 42.65 47.38
CA ARG A 5 3.35 42.21 48.77
C ARG A 5 3.92 43.17 49.82
N ILE A 6 4.86 44.04 49.46
CA ILE A 6 5.55 44.95 50.39
C ILE A 6 5.09 46.40 50.24
N ILE A 7 4.73 46.84 49.02
CA ILE A 7 4.35 48.23 48.73
C ILE A 7 3.01 48.63 49.39
N VAL A 8 2.02 47.72 49.40
CA VAL A 8 0.70 48.00 49.98
C VAL A 8 0.76 48.17 51.51
N PRO A 9 1.44 47.30 52.29
CA PRO A 9 1.64 47.54 53.72
C PRO A 9 2.44 48.82 54.01
N LEU A 10 3.47 49.13 53.21
CA LEU A 10 4.29 50.33 53.41
C LEU A 10 3.51 51.62 53.16
N ALA A 11 2.68 51.66 52.12
CA ALA A 11 1.83 52.80 51.82
C ALA A 11 0.76 53.03 52.90
N LEU A 12 0.23 51.95 53.47
CA LEU A 12 -0.69 52.02 54.62
C LEU A 12 0.01 52.53 55.87
N LEU A 13 1.24 52.08 56.14
CA LEU A 13 2.07 52.57 57.25
C LEU A 13 2.40 54.05 57.10
N ALA A 14 2.73 54.50 55.89
CA ALA A 14 2.99 55.90 55.59
C ALA A 14 1.74 56.79 55.76
N LEU A 15 0.55 56.30 55.35
CA LEU A 15 -0.72 57.00 55.56
C LEU A 15 -1.14 57.05 57.03
N ILE A 16 -0.91 55.98 57.79
CA ILE A 16 -1.13 55.96 59.24
C ILE A 16 -0.18 56.94 59.93
N ALA A 17 1.10 56.94 59.55
CA ALA A 17 2.09 57.87 60.09
C ALA A 17 1.75 59.34 59.76
N LEU A 18 1.29 59.62 58.54
CA LEU A 18 0.83 60.95 58.13
C LEU A 18 -0.42 61.38 58.91
N GLY A 19 -1.37 60.45 59.14
CA GLY A 19 -2.55 60.70 59.96
C GLY A 19 -2.21 61.01 61.42
N ILE A 20 -1.25 60.29 62.01
CA ILE A 20 -0.74 60.57 63.36
C ILE A 20 -0.02 61.93 63.40
N PHE A 21 0.78 62.26 62.39
CA PHE A 21 1.48 63.54 62.32
C PHE A 21 0.52 64.74 62.27
N ILE A 22 -0.55 64.64 61.48
CA ILE A 22 -1.61 65.67 61.40
C ILE A 22 -2.37 65.77 62.74
N LEU A 23 -2.57 64.64 63.43
CA LEU A 23 -3.24 64.60 64.74
C LEU A 23 -2.50 65.35 65.85
N PHE A 24 -1.17 65.33 65.82
CA PHE A 24 -0.32 65.96 66.84
C PHE A 24 -0.01 67.43 66.54
N ASN A 25 -0.10 67.88 65.27
CA ASN A 25 0.34 69.23 64.87
C ASN A 25 -0.80 70.21 64.55
N THR A 26 -2.03 69.72 64.35
CA THR A 26 -3.21 70.56 64.13
C THR A 26 -4.31 70.17 65.11
N GLY A 27 -4.86 71.16 65.82
CA GLY A 27 -5.78 70.96 66.94
C GLY A 27 -6.94 69.98 66.66
N SER A 28 -7.37 69.34 67.75
CA SER A 28 -8.33 68.22 67.88
C SER A 28 -9.44 68.08 66.83
N ASP A 29 -10.10 69.16 66.40
CA ASP A 29 -11.28 69.07 65.53
C ASP A 29 -10.99 68.61 64.10
N LEU A 30 -9.88 69.04 63.52
CA LEU A 30 -9.55 68.72 62.11
C LEU A 30 -9.13 67.25 61.98
N ALA A 31 -8.45 66.72 63.01
CA ALA A 31 -8.02 65.34 63.07
C ALA A 31 -9.19 64.36 63.26
N ILE A 32 -10.19 64.71 64.09
CA ILE A 32 -11.41 63.92 64.26
C ILE A 32 -12.15 63.81 62.92
N THR A 33 -12.27 64.91 62.19
CA THR A 33 -12.95 64.95 60.89
C THR A 33 -12.26 64.06 59.84
N ILE A 34 -10.92 64.07 59.81
CA ILE A 34 -10.13 63.21 58.93
C ILE A 34 -10.32 61.73 59.29
N ILE A 35 -10.26 61.36 60.58
CA ILE A 35 -10.47 59.96 61.02
C ILE A 35 -11.88 59.48 60.62
N LEU A 36 -12.90 60.32 60.81
CA LEU A 36 -14.29 59.99 60.52
C LEU A 36 -14.55 59.71 59.03
N ILE A 37 -13.79 60.32 58.13
CA ILE A 37 -13.85 60.09 56.68
C ILE A 37 -12.93 58.93 56.26
N PHE A 38 -11.76 58.81 56.89
CA PHE A 38 -10.73 57.86 56.49
C PHE A 38 -11.10 56.40 56.84
N ILE A 39 -11.76 56.16 57.98
CA ILE A 39 -12.20 54.81 58.38
C ILE A 39 -13.22 54.22 57.39
N PRO A 40 -14.33 54.91 57.03
CA PRO A 40 -15.24 54.44 55.99
C PRO A 40 -14.58 54.25 54.63
N ALA A 41 -13.70 55.17 54.22
CA ALA A 41 -12.97 55.06 52.96
C ALA A 41 -12.08 53.81 52.91
N MET A 42 -11.35 53.52 53.99
CA MET A 42 -10.49 52.33 54.09
C MET A 42 -11.29 51.03 54.11
N ILE A 43 -12.46 51.01 54.76
CA ILE A 43 -13.39 49.86 54.71
C ILE A 43 -13.89 49.65 53.28
N GLY A 44 -14.27 50.72 52.58
CA GLY A 44 -14.70 50.68 51.18
C GLY A 44 -13.62 50.14 50.24
N VAL A 45 -12.38 50.63 50.37
CA VAL A 45 -11.23 50.18 49.57
C VAL A 45 -10.88 48.72 49.86
N SER A 46 -10.91 48.29 51.13
CA SER A 46 -10.68 46.90 51.51
C SER A 46 -11.75 45.96 50.94
N PHE A 47 -13.02 46.37 50.97
CA PHE A 47 -14.11 45.63 50.34
C PHE A 47 -13.94 45.55 48.82
N LEU A 48 -13.59 46.65 48.16
CA LEU A 48 -13.33 46.72 46.72
C LEU A 48 -12.17 45.81 46.29
N LEU A 49 -11.07 45.80 47.06
CA LEU A 49 -9.92 44.92 46.81
C LEU A 49 -10.30 43.44 46.98
N ARG A 50 -11.05 43.09 48.04
CA ARG A 50 -11.56 41.72 48.24
C ARG A 50 -12.52 41.31 47.14
N TYR A 51 -13.42 42.21 46.73
CA TYR A 51 -14.36 42.01 45.64
C TYR A 51 -13.64 41.81 44.30
N LEU A 52 -12.68 42.67 43.95
CA LEU A 52 -11.89 42.54 42.72
C LEU A 52 -11.06 41.24 42.70
N VAL A 53 -10.45 40.85 43.82
CA VAL A 53 -9.72 39.58 43.92
C VAL A 53 -10.69 38.39 43.77
N ALA A 54 -11.87 38.44 44.38
CA ALA A 54 -12.89 37.40 44.26
C ALA A 54 -13.43 37.30 42.82
N VAL A 55 -13.76 38.43 42.18
CA VAL A 55 -14.23 38.51 40.79
C VAL A 55 -13.14 38.03 39.82
N ARG A 56 -11.88 38.43 40.02
CA ARG A 56 -10.76 37.98 39.18
C ARG A 56 -10.49 36.49 39.34
N LYS A 57 -10.53 35.95 40.56
CA LYS A 57 -10.42 34.50 40.82
C LYS A 57 -11.58 33.73 40.17
N ARG A 58 -12.80 34.26 40.24
CA ARG A 58 -13.99 33.68 39.61
C ARG A 58 -13.86 33.65 38.08
N SER A 59 -13.39 34.74 37.48
CA SER A 59 -13.12 34.81 36.03
C SER A 59 -12.03 33.84 35.57
N ILE A 60 -10.96 33.65 36.35
CA ILE A 60 -9.91 32.66 36.04
C ILE A 60 -10.46 31.23 36.13
N LYS A 61 -11.21 30.93 37.20
CA LYS A 61 -11.87 29.62 37.36
C LYS A 61 -12.77 29.30 36.17
N GLU A 62 -13.65 30.23 35.79
CA GLU A 62 -14.58 30.05 34.66
C GLU A 62 -13.85 29.78 33.35
N LYS A 63 -12.76 30.52 33.06
CA LYS A 63 -11.95 30.29 31.85
C LYS A 63 -11.25 28.93 31.85
N VAL A 64 -10.75 28.48 33.00
CA VAL A 64 -10.13 27.15 33.12
C VAL A 64 -11.17 26.06 32.90
N MET A 65 -12.37 26.19 33.48
CA MET A 65 -13.45 25.22 33.29
C MET A 65 -13.94 25.19 31.85
N GLU A 66 -14.12 26.34 31.20
CA GLU A 66 -14.48 26.42 29.78
C GLU A 66 -13.44 25.70 28.91
N ARG A 67 -12.15 25.98 29.13
CA ARG A 67 -11.04 25.30 28.41
C ARG A 67 -11.03 23.80 28.64
N ASP A 68 -11.17 23.34 29.88
CA ASP A 68 -11.06 21.92 30.20
C ASP A 68 -12.26 21.14 29.64
N ILE A 69 -13.47 21.71 29.74
CA ILE A 69 -14.70 21.17 29.13
C ILE A 69 -14.59 21.12 27.60
N GLU A 70 -14.07 22.18 26.98
CA GLU A 70 -13.83 22.22 25.54
C GLU A 70 -12.80 21.17 25.11
N GLY A 71 -11.71 21.02 25.89
CA GLY A 71 -10.67 20.04 25.65
C GLY A 71 -11.21 18.61 25.65
N ILE A 72 -12.00 18.24 26.65
CA ILE A 72 -12.60 16.89 26.70
C ILE A 72 -13.67 16.68 25.62
N ALA A 73 -14.45 17.72 25.29
CA ALA A 73 -15.45 17.64 24.23
C ALA A 73 -14.82 17.41 22.84
N ASN A 74 -13.70 18.07 22.56
CA ASN A 74 -12.94 17.86 21.33
C ASN A 74 -12.36 16.44 21.25
N ARG A 75 -11.76 15.94 22.35
CA ARG A 75 -11.24 14.56 22.43
C ARG A 75 -12.34 13.52 22.24
N TYR A 76 -13.50 13.71 22.85
CA TYR A 76 -14.67 12.87 22.64
C TYR A 76 -15.12 12.86 21.17
N ALA A 77 -15.20 14.04 20.52
CA ALA A 77 -15.63 14.13 19.13
C ALA A 77 -14.64 13.43 18.18
N GLU A 78 -13.33 13.60 18.41
CA GLU A 78 -12.28 12.92 17.68
C GLU A 78 -12.35 11.40 17.86
N GLN A 79 -12.52 10.93 19.10
CA GLN A 79 -12.69 9.51 19.42
C GLN A 79 -13.88 8.92 18.65
N MET A 80 -15.04 9.59 18.69
CA MET A 80 -16.23 9.15 17.96
C MET A 80 -15.96 9.04 16.45
N ARG A 81 -15.27 10.04 15.86
CA ARG A 81 -14.89 9.99 14.44
C ARG A 81 -14.02 8.79 14.12
N ILE A 82 -12.99 8.53 14.93
CA ILE A 82 -12.10 7.38 14.77
C ILE A 82 -12.91 6.07 14.82
N LEU A 83 -13.83 5.94 15.78
CA LEU A 83 -14.66 4.74 15.92
C LEU A 83 -15.62 4.52 14.75
N TYR A 84 -16.18 5.59 14.17
CA TYR A 84 -16.94 5.50 12.91
C TYR A 84 -16.04 5.05 11.76
N ASP A 85 -14.85 5.63 11.61
CA ASP A 85 -13.88 5.23 10.59
C ASP A 85 -13.53 3.73 10.67
N PHE A 86 -13.38 3.18 11.87
CA PHE A 86 -13.14 1.74 12.06
C PHE A 86 -14.29 0.85 11.55
N GLU A 87 -15.53 1.27 11.75
CA GLU A 87 -16.70 0.53 11.30
C GLU A 87 -16.92 0.70 9.80
N ASP A 88 -16.84 1.93 9.30
CA ASP A 88 -17.13 2.26 7.90
C ASP A 88 -16.03 1.75 6.95
N LYS A 89 -14.75 1.86 7.33
CA LYS A 89 -13.61 1.49 6.46
C LYS A 89 -13.17 0.04 6.63
N TYR A 90 -13.24 -0.50 7.86
CA TYR A 90 -12.70 -1.82 8.17
C TYR A 90 -13.74 -2.82 8.63
N ALA A 91 -15.02 -2.44 8.71
CA ALA A 91 -16.09 -3.28 9.22
C ALA A 91 -15.79 -3.87 10.63
N ILE A 92 -15.01 -3.14 11.44
CA ILE A 92 -14.75 -3.50 12.83
C ILE A 92 -15.84 -2.87 13.68
N SER A 93 -16.63 -3.70 14.38
CA SER A 93 -17.70 -3.20 15.24
C SER A 93 -17.14 -2.38 16.40
N THR A 94 -17.57 -1.12 16.48
CA THR A 94 -17.26 -0.18 17.57
C THR A 94 -18.49 0.21 18.39
N LYS A 95 -19.63 -0.44 18.14
CA LYS A 95 -20.92 -0.09 18.73
C LYS A 95 -20.90 0.01 20.26
N GLU A 96 -20.37 -1.01 20.94
CA GLU A 96 -20.28 -1.04 22.41
C GLU A 96 -19.46 0.13 22.98
N PHE A 97 -18.34 0.48 22.31
CA PHE A 97 -17.51 1.59 22.71
C PHE A 97 -18.26 2.92 22.53
N ARG A 98 -18.94 3.11 21.38
CA ARG A 98 -19.75 4.30 21.13
C ARG A 98 -20.92 4.44 22.10
N ASP A 99 -21.59 3.33 22.42
CA ASP A 99 -22.72 3.31 23.36
C ASP A 99 -22.25 3.73 24.77
N GLU A 100 -21.09 3.25 25.24
CA GLU A 100 -20.53 3.69 26.52
C GLU A 100 -20.07 5.15 26.50
N LEU A 101 -19.46 5.61 25.41
CA LEU A 101 -19.10 7.01 25.22
C LEU A 101 -20.33 7.93 25.25
N GLY A 102 -21.53 7.42 24.95
CA GLY A 102 -22.79 8.13 25.16
C GLY A 102 -22.95 8.72 26.58
N LYS A 103 -22.42 8.05 27.61
CA LYS A 103 -22.41 8.57 28.99
C LYS A 103 -21.53 9.81 29.16
N VAL A 104 -20.42 9.87 28.42
CA VAL A 104 -19.54 11.06 28.39
C VAL A 104 -20.28 12.21 27.70
N LYS A 105 -21.03 11.95 26.64
CA LYS A 105 -21.87 12.97 25.98
C LYS A 105 -22.93 13.54 26.92
N GLU A 106 -23.60 12.68 27.69
CA GLU A 106 -24.55 13.09 28.72
C GLU A 106 -23.87 13.93 29.81
N GLY A 107 -22.73 13.48 30.33
CA GLY A 107 -21.94 14.24 31.29
C GLY A 107 -21.50 15.61 30.76
N LEU A 108 -21.04 15.71 29.51
CA LEU A 108 -20.71 17.00 28.87
C LEU A 108 -21.93 17.92 28.78
N PHE A 109 -23.10 17.38 28.44
CA PHE A 109 -24.35 18.14 28.38
C PHE A 109 -24.75 18.72 29.74
N GLU A 110 -24.55 17.97 30.82
CA GLU A 110 -24.76 18.43 32.20
C GLU A 110 -23.80 19.56 32.59
N LEU A 111 -22.54 19.51 32.12
CA LEU A 111 -21.55 20.58 32.30
C LEU A 111 -21.84 21.83 31.44
N GLY A 112 -22.88 21.80 30.60
CA GLY A 112 -23.26 22.89 29.71
C GLY A 112 -22.53 22.85 28.36
N CYS A 113 -22.04 21.69 27.94
CA CYS A 113 -21.38 21.50 26.65
C CYS A 113 -22.16 20.51 25.77
N GLU A 114 -22.61 20.99 24.62
CA GLU A 114 -23.32 20.16 23.64
C GLU A 114 -22.37 19.76 22.50
N VAL A 115 -22.26 18.45 22.25
CA VAL A 115 -21.44 17.89 21.16
C VAL A 115 -22.34 17.20 20.15
N ASN A 116 -22.70 17.94 19.09
CA ASN A 116 -23.51 17.46 17.97
C ASN A 116 -22.84 17.88 16.65
N GLY A 117 -21.70 17.25 16.33
CA GLY A 117 -20.85 17.60 15.17
C GLY A 117 -20.07 18.92 15.32
N ARG A 118 -20.50 19.82 16.22
CA ARG A 118 -19.76 20.99 16.71
C ARG A 118 -19.86 21.05 18.23
N VAL A 119 -18.81 21.54 18.87
CA VAL A 119 -18.78 21.81 20.31
C VAL A 119 -19.43 23.17 20.57
N LYS A 120 -20.47 23.20 21.41
CA LYS A 120 -21.15 24.44 21.85
C LYS A 120 -21.14 24.52 23.36
N ILE A 121 -20.75 25.67 23.90
CA ILE A 121 -20.63 25.87 25.35
C ILE A 121 -21.64 26.91 25.83
N ASP A 122 -22.48 26.51 26.79
CA ASP A 122 -23.34 27.39 27.57
C ASP A 122 -22.58 27.95 28.78
N ARG A 123 -22.05 29.17 28.61
CA ARG A 123 -21.32 29.90 29.66
C ARG A 123 -22.15 30.19 30.91
N VAL A 124 -23.48 30.12 30.87
CA VAL A 124 -24.33 30.30 32.06
C VAL A 124 -24.30 29.05 32.92
N LYS A 125 -24.34 27.87 32.29
CA LYS A 125 -24.23 26.58 32.98
C LYS A 125 -22.82 26.35 33.51
N VAL A 126 -21.77 26.62 32.71
CA VAL A 126 -20.36 26.47 33.13
C VAL A 126 -20.04 27.23 34.42
N ARG A 127 -20.67 28.40 34.63
CA ARG A 127 -20.50 29.20 35.86
C ARG A 127 -20.95 28.51 37.16
N LYS A 128 -21.80 27.49 37.07
CA LYS A 128 -22.34 26.73 38.20
C LYS A 128 -21.62 25.41 38.44
N VAL A 129 -20.75 25.00 37.52
CA VAL A 129 -20.06 23.71 37.55
C VAL A 129 -18.99 23.69 38.65
N VAL A 130 -18.78 22.53 39.25
CA VAL A 130 -17.69 22.28 40.21
C VAL A 130 -16.55 21.55 39.49
N PHE A 131 -15.30 21.82 39.89
CA PHE A 131 -14.13 21.16 39.30
C PHE A 131 -14.21 19.63 39.39
N ALA A 132 -14.81 19.10 40.46
CA ALA A 132 -15.02 17.67 40.65
C ALA A 132 -15.89 17.05 39.54
N ASP A 133 -16.88 17.78 39.03
CA ASP A 133 -17.77 17.29 37.96
C ASP A 133 -17.00 17.19 36.63
N VAL A 134 -16.16 18.18 36.33
CA VAL A 134 -15.28 18.17 35.15
C VAL A 134 -14.26 17.04 35.24
N GLU A 135 -13.62 16.89 36.40
CA GLU A 135 -12.65 15.82 36.65
C GLU A 135 -13.30 14.43 36.57
N TRP A 136 -14.54 14.30 37.01
CA TRP A 136 -15.31 13.06 36.89
C TRP A 136 -15.59 12.69 35.44
N VAL A 137 -16.01 13.65 34.59
CA VAL A 137 -16.20 13.40 33.15
C VAL A 137 -14.89 13.03 32.46
N ILE A 138 -13.77 13.68 32.82
CA ILE A 138 -12.44 13.32 32.30
C ILE A 138 -12.08 11.88 32.70
N LYS A 139 -12.21 11.52 33.98
CA LYS A 139 -11.94 10.16 34.47
C LYS A 139 -12.84 9.11 33.83
N MET A 140 -14.11 9.45 33.59
CA MET A 140 -15.03 8.57 32.88
C MET A 140 -14.55 8.32 31.44
N PHE A 141 -14.17 9.38 30.72
CA PHE A 141 -13.68 9.25 29.36
C PHE A 141 -12.43 8.36 29.30
N GLU A 142 -11.40 8.63 30.11
CA GLU A 142 -10.19 7.80 30.14
C GLU A 142 -10.52 6.35 30.55
N GLY A 143 -11.36 6.15 31.57
CA GLY A 143 -11.71 4.80 32.03
C GLY A 143 -12.55 4.00 31.03
N ILE A 144 -13.30 4.64 30.14
CA ILE A 144 -13.95 3.97 28.99
C ILE A 144 -12.89 3.68 27.93
N LYS A 145 -12.02 4.66 27.63
CA LYS A 145 -10.95 4.54 26.64
C LYS A 145 -10.03 3.36 26.94
N ASP A 146 -9.45 3.30 28.13
CA ASP A 146 -8.54 2.25 28.58
C ASP A 146 -9.14 0.85 28.47
N ARG A 147 -10.44 0.70 28.72
CA ARG A 147 -11.13 -0.60 28.65
C ARG A 147 -11.42 -1.02 27.22
N HIS A 148 -11.89 -0.10 26.38
CA HIS A 148 -12.38 -0.43 25.04
C HIS A 148 -11.29 -0.38 23.96
N GLU A 149 -10.20 0.35 24.17
CA GLU A 149 -9.06 0.36 23.22
C GLU A 149 -8.35 -0.98 23.18
N VAL A 150 -8.27 -1.72 24.29
CA VAL A 150 -7.74 -3.09 24.31
C VAL A 150 -8.61 -4.04 23.49
N VAL A 151 -9.94 -3.91 23.59
CA VAL A 151 -10.88 -4.70 22.80
C VAL A 151 -10.78 -4.34 21.31
N LEU A 152 -10.67 -3.04 21.01
CA LEU A 152 -10.47 -2.54 19.65
C LEU A 152 -9.17 -3.07 19.04
N TYR A 153 -8.07 -3.05 19.79
CA TYR A 153 -6.80 -3.66 19.38
C TYR A 153 -6.95 -5.14 19.04
N SER A 154 -7.61 -5.93 19.90
CA SER A 154 -7.84 -7.35 19.62
C SER A 154 -8.62 -7.56 18.31
N ARG A 155 -9.74 -6.84 18.13
CA ARG A 155 -10.57 -6.92 16.91
C ARG A 155 -9.80 -6.47 15.66
N MET A 156 -8.97 -5.45 15.81
CA MET A 156 -8.09 -4.95 14.75
C MET A 156 -7.07 -6.00 14.32
N ILE A 157 -6.41 -6.67 15.26
CA ILE A 157 -5.43 -7.71 14.95
C ILE A 157 -6.10 -8.91 14.27
N ASP A 158 -7.27 -9.32 14.74
CA ASP A 158 -8.04 -10.39 14.08
C ASP A 158 -8.38 -10.00 12.64
N LYS A 159 -8.81 -8.76 12.40
CA LYS A 159 -9.06 -8.26 11.05
C LYS A 159 -7.81 -8.24 10.17
N CYS A 160 -6.66 -7.87 10.72
CA CYS A 160 -5.37 -7.93 10.00
C CYS A 160 -5.02 -9.38 9.62
N ARG A 161 -5.28 -10.33 10.51
CA ARG A 161 -5.09 -11.76 10.24
C ARG A 161 -6.04 -12.27 9.15
N ASP A 162 -7.28 -11.81 9.12
CA ASP A 162 -8.23 -12.14 8.06
C ASP A 162 -7.77 -11.62 6.69
N TYR A 163 -7.26 -10.38 6.64
CA TYR A 163 -6.67 -9.82 5.44
C TYR A 163 -5.44 -10.60 4.98
N PHE A 164 -4.54 -10.93 5.91
CA PHE A 164 -3.38 -11.75 5.63
C PHE A 164 -3.76 -13.13 5.10
N GLY A 165 -4.75 -13.79 5.72
CA GLY A 165 -5.30 -15.06 5.26
C GLY A 165 -5.87 -14.96 3.85
N SER A 166 -6.65 -13.92 3.57
CA SER A 166 -7.25 -13.67 2.25
C SER A 166 -6.19 -13.51 1.15
N ILE A 167 -5.10 -12.80 1.42
CA ILE A 167 -4.01 -12.65 0.43
C ILE A 167 -3.24 -13.96 0.26
N LYS A 168 -2.99 -14.71 1.32
CA LYS A 168 -2.39 -16.05 1.21
C LYS A 168 -3.24 -17.01 0.40
N GLU A 169 -4.57 -16.92 0.53
CA GLU A 169 -5.48 -17.68 -0.33
C GLU A 169 -5.35 -17.29 -1.81
N LEU A 170 -5.15 -16.01 -2.11
CA LEU A 170 -4.90 -15.55 -3.48
C LEU A 170 -3.57 -16.07 -4.03
N GLU A 171 -2.51 -16.07 -3.22
CA GLU A 171 -1.22 -16.67 -3.59
C GLU A 171 -1.39 -18.16 -3.91
N ASN A 172 -2.01 -18.91 -3.00
CA ASN A 172 -2.28 -20.34 -3.19
C ASN A 172 -3.18 -20.63 -4.40
N ALA A 173 -4.08 -19.72 -4.76
CA ALA A 173 -4.95 -19.86 -5.92
C ALA A 173 -4.23 -19.61 -7.25
N GLY A 174 -3.03 -19.02 -7.23
CA GLY A 174 -2.17 -18.86 -8.40
C GLY A 174 -1.68 -17.44 -8.67
N TYR A 175 -1.92 -16.47 -7.78
CA TYR A 175 -1.31 -15.13 -7.88
C TYR A 175 0.07 -15.10 -7.23
N GLU A 176 1.13 -15.37 -7.99
CA GLU A 176 2.48 -15.53 -7.44
C GLU A 176 3.21 -14.18 -7.16
N ASN A 177 2.78 -13.09 -7.78
CA ASN A 177 3.50 -11.80 -7.75
C ASN A 177 3.25 -10.96 -6.48
N ILE A 178 2.53 -11.49 -5.49
CA ILE A 178 2.14 -10.77 -4.26
C ILE A 178 2.91 -11.20 -3.01
N ARG A 179 3.91 -12.08 -3.15
CA ARG A 179 4.69 -12.59 -2.01
C ARG A 179 5.36 -11.49 -1.19
N GLY A 180 5.91 -10.46 -1.84
CA GLY A 180 6.51 -9.32 -1.13
C GLY A 180 5.51 -8.56 -0.25
N GLN A 181 4.24 -8.51 -0.64
CA GLN A 181 3.16 -7.82 0.05
C GLN A 181 2.65 -8.68 1.21
N ILE A 182 2.63 -10.01 1.04
CA ILE A 182 2.40 -10.98 2.13
C ILE A 182 3.45 -10.79 3.23
N GLU A 183 4.73 -10.74 2.86
CA GLU A 183 5.84 -10.52 3.80
C GLU A 183 5.73 -9.16 4.51
N ARG A 184 5.36 -8.09 3.79
CA ARG A 184 5.15 -6.76 4.37
C ARG A 184 3.99 -6.72 5.37
N ILE A 185 2.86 -7.38 5.07
CA ILE A 185 1.72 -7.48 6.01
C ILE A 185 2.11 -8.32 7.22
N GLU A 186 2.83 -9.42 7.02
CA GLU A 186 3.32 -10.26 8.11
C GLU A 186 4.26 -9.49 9.04
N SER A 187 5.24 -8.75 8.49
CA SER A 187 6.14 -7.88 9.27
C SER A 187 5.35 -6.87 10.08
N ARG A 188 4.40 -6.19 9.44
CA ARG A 188 3.58 -5.16 10.10
C ARG A 188 2.73 -5.75 11.22
N ILE A 189 2.14 -6.93 11.04
CA ILE A 189 1.43 -7.64 12.11
C ILE A 189 2.38 -8.01 13.26
N ARG A 190 3.62 -8.42 12.99
CA ARG A 190 4.62 -8.69 14.05
C ARG A 190 5.01 -7.43 14.81
N GLU A 191 5.13 -6.30 14.12
CA GLU A 191 5.41 -4.99 14.71
C GLU A 191 4.26 -4.47 15.60
N SER A 192 3.07 -5.08 15.53
CA SER A 192 1.92 -4.68 16.33
C SER A 192 2.09 -4.86 17.85
N GLU A 193 3.08 -5.65 18.28
CA GLU A 193 3.43 -5.82 19.70
C GLU A 193 4.03 -4.53 20.31
N GLY A 194 4.57 -3.63 19.47
CA GLY A 194 5.14 -2.35 19.89
C GLY A 194 4.20 -1.15 19.73
N VAL A 195 2.96 -1.36 19.29
CA VAL A 195 2.00 -0.27 19.05
C VAL A 195 1.37 0.16 20.37
N GLU A 196 1.36 1.47 20.61
CA GLU A 196 0.62 2.05 21.73
C GLU A 196 -0.88 1.79 21.52
N VAL A 197 -1.53 1.24 22.55
CA VAL A 197 -2.95 0.90 22.51
C VAL A 197 -3.75 2.19 22.70
N ASP A 198 -3.77 3.01 21.66
CA ASP A 198 -4.54 4.24 21.51
C ASP A 198 -5.26 4.23 20.16
N SER A 199 -6.54 4.56 20.14
CA SER A 199 -7.38 4.43 18.94
C SER A 199 -6.86 5.19 17.72
N LEU A 200 -6.14 6.30 17.88
CA LEU A 200 -5.52 7.01 16.78
C LEU A 200 -4.36 6.19 16.19
N GLU A 201 -3.47 5.69 17.03
CA GLU A 201 -2.35 4.85 16.63
C GLU A 201 -2.84 3.54 15.98
N LEU A 202 -3.89 2.93 16.54
CA LEU A 202 -4.55 1.76 15.94
C LEU A 202 -5.11 2.07 14.54
N SER A 203 -5.70 3.26 14.35
CA SER A 203 -6.21 3.69 13.04
C SER A 203 -5.09 3.91 12.03
N LEU A 204 -3.99 4.55 12.45
CA LEU A 204 -2.80 4.73 11.61
C LEU A 204 -2.16 3.38 11.23
N PHE A 205 -2.12 2.44 12.17
CA PHE A 205 -1.67 1.09 11.92
C PHE A 205 -2.51 0.40 10.84
N MET A 206 -3.84 0.41 11.01
CA MET A 206 -4.79 -0.18 10.06
C MET A 206 -4.72 0.44 8.67
N ASN A 207 -4.59 1.76 8.57
CA ASN A 207 -4.42 2.44 7.28
C ASN A 207 -3.20 1.91 6.53
N GLY A 208 -2.10 1.66 7.23
CA GLY A 208 -0.91 1.11 6.60
C GLY A 208 -1.06 -0.35 6.18
N VAL A 209 -1.76 -1.19 6.95
CA VAL A 209 -2.09 -2.57 6.53
C VAL A 209 -3.01 -2.55 5.30
N ALA A 210 -4.06 -1.72 5.33
CA ALA A 210 -5.01 -1.57 4.25
C ALA A 210 -4.36 -1.08 2.95
N SER A 211 -3.38 -0.17 3.05
CA SER A 211 -2.60 0.28 1.89
C SER A 211 -1.79 -0.83 1.24
N ILE A 212 -1.16 -1.72 2.03
CA ILE A 212 -0.42 -2.87 1.49
C ILE A 212 -1.38 -3.89 0.86
N LEU A 213 -2.53 -4.13 1.48
CA LEU A 213 -3.59 -4.99 0.95
C LEU A 213 -4.13 -4.46 -0.38
N GLU A 214 -4.43 -3.16 -0.47
CA GLU A 214 -4.87 -2.53 -1.72
C GLU A 214 -3.83 -2.70 -2.83
N GLU A 215 -2.55 -2.47 -2.53
CA GLU A 215 -1.44 -2.70 -3.46
C GLU A 215 -1.40 -4.15 -3.96
N ALA A 216 -1.53 -5.12 -3.06
CA ALA A 216 -1.57 -6.55 -3.42
C ALA A 216 -2.76 -6.87 -4.34
N LEU A 217 -3.96 -6.38 -4.01
CA LEU A 217 -5.15 -6.61 -4.83
C LEU A 217 -5.04 -5.97 -6.21
N ARG A 218 -4.43 -4.79 -6.33
CA ARG A 218 -4.15 -4.15 -7.62
C ARG A 218 -3.16 -4.95 -8.48
N ILE A 219 -2.16 -5.57 -7.86
CA ILE A 219 -1.25 -6.49 -8.56
C ILE A 219 -2.02 -7.70 -9.08
N CYS A 220 -2.81 -8.37 -8.24
CA CYS A 220 -3.64 -9.50 -8.65
C CYS A 220 -4.60 -9.12 -9.78
N LEU A 221 -5.22 -7.94 -9.70
CA LEU A 221 -6.12 -7.43 -10.74
C LEU A 221 -5.39 -7.25 -12.09
N ARG A 222 -4.18 -6.68 -12.08
CA ARG A 222 -3.36 -6.54 -13.29
C ARG A 222 -3.00 -7.91 -13.89
N ASP A 223 -2.66 -8.87 -13.04
CA ASP A 223 -2.35 -10.24 -13.46
C ASP A 223 -3.61 -10.93 -14.04
N ALA A 224 -4.77 -10.71 -13.43
CA ALA A 224 -6.06 -11.21 -13.91
C ALA A 224 -6.42 -10.67 -15.30
N HIS A 225 -6.27 -9.36 -15.52
CA HIS A 225 -6.43 -8.74 -16.83
C HIS A 225 -5.49 -9.38 -17.85
N GLY A 226 -4.24 -9.58 -17.45
CA GLY A 226 -3.25 -10.19 -18.31
C GLY A 226 -3.59 -11.60 -18.77
N LEU A 227 -4.06 -12.42 -17.83
CA LEU A 227 -4.48 -13.79 -18.10
C LEU A 227 -5.81 -13.86 -18.85
N GLU A 228 -6.72 -12.90 -18.65
CA GLU A 228 -7.97 -12.81 -19.43
C GLU A 228 -7.68 -12.60 -20.92
N VAL A 229 -6.73 -11.73 -21.25
CA VAL A 229 -6.28 -11.51 -22.63
C VAL A 229 -5.72 -12.81 -23.22
N GLU A 230 -4.89 -13.53 -22.48
CA GLU A 230 -4.39 -14.85 -22.90
C GLU A 230 -5.51 -15.87 -23.09
N GLY A 231 -6.51 -15.89 -22.20
CA GLY A 231 -7.66 -16.79 -22.33
C GLY A 231 -8.44 -16.54 -23.61
N ARG A 232 -8.60 -15.27 -23.98
CA ARG A 232 -9.27 -14.88 -25.22
C ARG A 232 -8.43 -15.19 -26.46
N GLU A 233 -7.13 -14.93 -26.43
CA GLU A 233 -6.26 -14.99 -27.62
C GLU A 233 -5.66 -16.39 -27.83
N SER A 234 -5.08 -16.96 -26.78
CA SER A 234 -4.43 -18.27 -26.81
C SER A 234 -5.45 -19.42 -26.72
N ALA A 235 -6.45 -19.32 -25.83
CA ALA A 235 -7.47 -20.38 -25.68
C ALA A 235 -8.72 -20.17 -26.56
N ARG A 236 -8.87 -19.00 -27.22
CA ARG A 236 -10.05 -18.64 -28.03
C ARG A 236 -11.37 -18.81 -27.28
N ALA A 237 -11.34 -18.60 -25.96
CA ALA A 237 -12.49 -18.79 -25.09
C ALA A 237 -13.32 -17.51 -24.95
N ASP A 238 -14.62 -17.66 -24.68
CA ASP A 238 -15.46 -16.54 -24.26
C ASP A 238 -15.19 -16.20 -22.79
N THR A 239 -14.53 -15.06 -22.57
CA THR A 239 -14.14 -14.54 -21.27
C THR A 239 -15.05 -13.41 -20.77
N ALA A 240 -16.21 -13.16 -21.39
CA ALA A 240 -17.08 -12.02 -21.05
C ALA A 240 -17.48 -11.97 -19.57
N ARG A 241 -17.78 -13.14 -18.97
CA ARG A 241 -18.10 -13.24 -17.54
C ARG A 241 -16.90 -12.89 -16.67
N ILE A 242 -15.71 -13.38 -17.00
CA ILE A 242 -14.47 -13.06 -16.27
C ILE A 242 -14.18 -11.56 -16.32
N ARG A 243 -14.35 -10.93 -17.48
CA ARG A 243 -14.18 -9.47 -17.63
C ARG A 243 -15.16 -8.68 -16.78
N THR A 244 -16.39 -9.17 -16.61
CA THR A 244 -17.38 -8.54 -15.73
C THR A 244 -16.94 -8.64 -14.27
N ASP A 245 -16.46 -9.82 -13.84
CA ASP A 245 -15.97 -10.01 -12.48
C ASP A 245 -14.72 -9.16 -12.20
N ILE A 246 -13.82 -9.01 -13.17
CA ILE A 246 -12.66 -8.09 -13.09
C ILE A 246 -13.12 -6.64 -12.85
N LYS A 247 -14.18 -6.17 -13.52
CA LYS A 247 -14.74 -4.82 -13.26
C LYS A 247 -15.38 -4.70 -11.87
N ILE A 248 -15.99 -5.77 -11.37
CA ILE A 248 -16.53 -5.80 -10.00
C ILE A 248 -15.38 -5.66 -8.99
N VAL A 249 -14.22 -6.30 -9.26
CA VAL A 249 -13.02 -6.16 -8.44
C VAL A 249 -12.51 -4.72 -8.48
N GLU A 250 -12.37 -4.10 -9.66
CA GLU A 250 -11.97 -2.70 -9.82
C GLU A 250 -12.83 -1.78 -8.94
N HIS A 251 -14.15 -1.87 -9.09
CA HIS A 251 -15.09 -1.09 -8.30
C HIS A 251 -14.94 -1.38 -6.79
N SER A 252 -14.74 -2.64 -6.40
CA SER A 252 -14.61 -3.01 -4.99
C SER A 252 -13.35 -2.42 -4.36
N ILE A 253 -12.23 -2.43 -5.08
CA ILE A 253 -10.97 -1.82 -4.64
C ILE A 253 -11.14 -0.30 -4.51
N GLU A 254 -11.75 0.37 -5.49
CA GLU A 254 -11.98 1.83 -5.46
C GLU A 254 -12.83 2.28 -4.27
N HIS A 255 -13.73 1.42 -3.78
CA HIS A 255 -14.61 1.71 -2.65
C HIS A 255 -14.08 1.14 -1.32
N GLY A 256 -12.85 0.61 -1.29
CA GLY A 256 -12.23 0.06 -0.07
C GLY A 256 -12.83 -1.28 0.40
N ASN A 257 -13.64 -1.96 -0.42
CA ASN A 257 -14.22 -3.26 -0.09
C ASN A 257 -13.26 -4.40 -0.47
N TYR A 258 -12.18 -4.51 0.30
CA TYR A 258 -11.09 -5.44 0.03
C TYR A 258 -11.47 -6.91 0.20
N GLU A 259 -12.41 -7.23 1.09
CA GLU A 259 -12.90 -8.60 1.27
C GLU A 259 -13.68 -9.11 0.06
N ASN A 260 -14.52 -8.25 -0.53
CA ASN A 260 -15.23 -8.62 -1.74
C ASN A 260 -14.25 -8.76 -2.91
N ALA A 261 -13.31 -7.81 -3.03
CA ALA A 261 -12.28 -7.85 -4.07
C ALA A 261 -11.46 -9.15 -4.00
N SER A 262 -11.00 -9.57 -2.83
CA SER A 262 -10.22 -10.81 -2.67
C SER A 262 -11.03 -12.06 -3.03
N LYS A 263 -12.29 -12.17 -2.57
CA LYS A 263 -13.18 -13.29 -2.90
C LYS A 263 -13.44 -13.40 -4.40
N VAL A 264 -13.72 -12.28 -5.06
CA VAL A 264 -13.98 -12.26 -6.51
C VAL A 264 -12.71 -12.57 -7.29
N LEU A 265 -11.56 -12.01 -6.93
CA LEU A 265 -10.26 -12.32 -7.55
C LEU A 265 -9.92 -13.80 -7.47
N LYS A 266 -10.16 -14.44 -6.32
CA LYS A 266 -9.98 -15.90 -6.16
C LYS A 266 -10.82 -16.68 -7.17
N SER A 267 -12.11 -16.34 -7.33
CA SER A 267 -12.97 -17.00 -8.32
C SER A 267 -12.53 -16.71 -9.76
N VAL A 268 -12.00 -15.50 -10.03
CA VAL A 268 -11.47 -15.12 -11.34
C VAL A 268 -10.28 -15.97 -11.72
N ILE A 269 -9.27 -16.11 -10.85
CA ILE A 269 -8.07 -16.90 -11.16
C ILE A 269 -8.40 -18.38 -11.32
N GLU A 270 -9.26 -18.95 -10.47
CA GLU A 270 -9.70 -20.35 -10.60
C GLU A 270 -10.35 -20.62 -11.97
N ARG A 271 -11.19 -19.70 -12.46
CA ARG A 271 -11.81 -19.82 -13.78
C ARG A 271 -10.80 -19.63 -14.91
N LEU A 272 -9.90 -18.66 -14.79
CA LEU A 272 -8.84 -18.42 -15.78
C LEU A 272 -7.91 -19.62 -15.91
N VAL A 273 -7.52 -20.23 -14.78
CA VAL A 273 -6.74 -21.47 -14.76
C VAL A 273 -7.47 -22.59 -15.50
N GLY A 274 -8.77 -22.75 -15.26
CA GLY A 274 -9.60 -23.72 -15.99
C GLY A 274 -9.64 -23.48 -17.50
N VAL A 275 -9.81 -22.22 -17.92
CA VAL A 275 -9.84 -21.82 -19.34
C VAL A 275 -8.49 -22.00 -20.03
N LEU A 276 -7.40 -21.70 -19.33
CA LEU A 276 -6.06 -21.70 -19.89
C LEU A 276 -5.40 -23.08 -19.91
N LYS A 277 -5.90 -24.05 -19.13
CA LYS A 277 -5.26 -25.36 -18.93
C LYS A 277 -4.78 -26.02 -20.22
N ASP A 278 -5.68 -26.21 -21.19
CA ASP A 278 -5.34 -26.92 -22.43
C ASP A 278 -4.44 -26.08 -23.36
N ALA A 279 -4.57 -24.76 -23.32
CA ALA A 279 -3.71 -23.87 -24.10
C ALA A 279 -2.28 -23.83 -23.52
N PHE A 280 -2.17 -23.84 -22.20
CA PHE A 280 -0.92 -23.85 -21.46
C PHE A 280 -0.13 -25.14 -21.74
N GLU A 281 -0.75 -26.32 -21.56
CA GLU A 281 -0.07 -27.60 -21.78
C GLU A 281 0.39 -27.76 -23.23
N ARG A 282 -0.45 -27.37 -24.20
CA ARG A 282 -0.07 -27.41 -25.62
C ARG A 282 1.10 -26.48 -25.91
N TYR A 283 1.02 -25.23 -25.47
CA TYR A 283 2.09 -24.25 -25.72
C TYR A 283 3.41 -24.65 -25.03
N LYS A 284 3.34 -25.21 -23.80
CA LYS A 284 4.52 -25.74 -23.11
C LYS A 284 5.16 -26.89 -23.90
N GLY A 285 4.35 -27.83 -24.38
CA GLY A 285 4.81 -28.94 -25.21
C GLY A 285 5.50 -28.46 -26.50
N ASP A 286 4.85 -27.55 -27.23
CA ASP A 286 5.40 -26.96 -28.45
C ASP A 286 6.73 -26.21 -28.16
N THR A 287 6.79 -25.45 -27.07
CA THR A 287 8.01 -24.69 -26.72
C THR A 287 9.18 -25.62 -26.36
N LEU A 288 8.92 -26.72 -25.63
CA LEU A 288 9.94 -27.73 -25.35
C LEU A 288 10.37 -28.49 -26.62
N GLU A 289 9.46 -28.66 -27.57
CA GLU A 289 9.78 -29.22 -28.87
C GLU A 289 10.74 -28.32 -29.67
N LEU A 290 10.56 -26.99 -29.59
CA LEU A 290 11.47 -26.02 -30.17
C LEU A 290 12.86 -26.10 -29.53
N VAL A 291 12.96 -26.25 -28.20
CA VAL A 291 14.24 -26.40 -27.49
C VAL A 291 15.07 -27.51 -28.14
N ASN A 292 14.48 -28.70 -28.33
CA ASN A 292 15.18 -29.84 -28.92
C ASN A 292 15.68 -29.53 -30.34
N ALA A 293 14.84 -28.88 -31.16
CA ALA A 293 15.21 -28.50 -32.52
C ALA A 293 16.36 -27.48 -32.56
N VAL A 294 16.42 -26.54 -31.61
CA VAL A 294 17.50 -25.55 -31.53
C VAL A 294 18.81 -26.23 -31.09
N VAL A 295 18.75 -27.11 -30.09
CA VAL A 295 19.93 -27.81 -29.55
C VAL A 295 20.62 -28.67 -30.61
N GLU A 296 19.87 -29.28 -31.54
CA GLU A 296 20.41 -30.10 -32.63
C GLU A 296 21.33 -29.32 -33.59
N ILE A 297 21.14 -28.01 -33.73
CA ILE A 297 21.85 -27.17 -34.69
C ILE A 297 23.04 -26.46 -34.05
N LEU A 298 22.99 -26.24 -32.74
CA LEU A 298 24.05 -25.54 -32.02
C LEU A 298 25.32 -26.40 -31.95
N GLU A 299 26.45 -25.83 -32.37
CA GLU A 299 27.76 -26.49 -32.26
C GLU A 299 28.47 -26.12 -30.95
N GLN A 300 28.26 -24.89 -30.46
CA GLN A 300 28.95 -24.35 -29.28
C GLN A 300 28.30 -24.82 -27.98
N GLU A 301 29.12 -25.43 -27.10
CA GLU A 301 28.65 -25.92 -25.79
C GLU A 301 28.14 -24.81 -24.87
N GLU A 302 28.63 -23.58 -25.00
CA GLU A 302 28.11 -22.44 -24.23
C GLU A 302 26.69 -22.07 -24.65
N GLU A 303 26.40 -22.03 -25.95
CA GLU A 303 25.06 -21.74 -26.46
C GLU A 303 24.06 -22.85 -26.14
N LYS A 304 24.50 -24.11 -26.14
CA LYS A 304 23.68 -25.25 -25.68
C LYS A 304 23.31 -25.11 -24.21
N LYS A 305 24.25 -24.69 -23.35
CA LYS A 305 23.97 -24.46 -21.93
C LYS A 305 22.92 -23.37 -21.73
N GLU A 306 23.01 -22.26 -22.47
CA GLU A 306 22.00 -21.20 -22.42
C GLU A 306 20.60 -21.71 -22.78
N VAL A 307 20.49 -22.51 -23.85
CA VAL A 307 19.21 -23.10 -24.27
C VAL A 307 18.69 -24.13 -23.26
N GLU A 308 19.57 -24.90 -22.62
CA GLU A 308 19.20 -25.81 -21.52
C GLU A 308 18.76 -25.05 -20.25
N GLU A 309 19.28 -23.86 -19.98
CA GLU A 309 18.75 -22.98 -18.92
C GLU A 309 17.35 -22.47 -19.25
N MET A 310 17.10 -22.11 -20.52
CA MET A 310 15.74 -21.77 -20.97
C MET A 310 14.80 -22.96 -20.85
N ARG A 311 15.25 -24.17 -21.20
CA ARG A 311 14.50 -25.42 -21.02
C ARG A 311 14.06 -25.60 -19.58
N LYS A 312 14.99 -25.50 -18.63
CA LYS A 312 14.67 -25.59 -17.19
C LYS A 312 13.64 -24.55 -16.78
N SER A 313 13.80 -23.31 -17.23
CA SER A 313 12.84 -22.21 -16.94
C SER A 313 11.43 -22.50 -17.48
N ILE A 314 11.32 -23.13 -18.66
CA ILE A 314 10.04 -23.57 -19.25
C ILE A 314 9.47 -24.74 -18.46
N GLU A 315 10.29 -25.73 -18.10
CA GLU A 315 9.87 -26.90 -17.31
C GLU A 315 9.34 -26.49 -15.93
N GLU A 316 9.97 -25.50 -15.29
CA GLU A 316 9.56 -24.90 -14.01
C GLU A 316 8.20 -24.20 -14.05
N CYS A 317 7.69 -23.83 -15.23
CA CYS A 317 6.33 -23.31 -15.35
C CYS A 317 5.33 -24.47 -15.23
N MET A 318 4.68 -24.61 -14.07
CA MET A 318 3.83 -25.76 -13.74
C MET A 318 2.34 -25.44 -13.73
N LEU A 319 1.95 -24.16 -13.68
CA LEU A 319 0.56 -23.75 -13.52
C LEU A 319 0.06 -22.90 -14.68
N PRO A 320 -1.21 -23.05 -15.11
CA PRO A 320 -1.80 -22.20 -16.16
C PRO A 320 -1.81 -20.70 -15.83
N SER A 321 -1.79 -20.31 -14.55
CA SER A 321 -1.63 -18.92 -14.13
C SER A 321 -0.29 -18.31 -14.55
N GLN A 322 0.70 -19.14 -14.87
CA GLN A 322 2.02 -18.73 -15.34
C GLN A 322 2.10 -18.62 -16.87
N MET A 323 0.97 -18.71 -17.60
CA MET A 323 0.92 -18.66 -19.06
C MET A 323 1.70 -17.49 -19.66
N ARG A 324 1.62 -16.29 -19.06
CA ARG A 324 2.40 -15.12 -19.51
C ARG A 324 3.90 -15.27 -19.32
N LYS A 325 4.33 -15.89 -18.22
CA LYS A 325 5.74 -16.18 -17.96
C LYS A 325 6.27 -17.19 -18.96
N LEU A 326 5.49 -18.25 -19.21
CA LEU A 326 5.79 -19.27 -20.21
C LEU A 326 5.91 -18.66 -21.62
N ARG A 327 5.00 -17.77 -22.02
CA ARG A 327 5.09 -16.99 -23.27
C ARG A 327 6.38 -16.18 -23.35
N GLY A 328 6.76 -15.50 -22.27
CA GLY A 328 8.01 -14.75 -22.20
C GLY A 328 9.25 -15.62 -22.44
N HIS A 329 9.28 -16.84 -21.89
CA HIS A 329 10.34 -17.81 -22.17
C HIS A 329 10.31 -18.32 -23.61
N GLY A 330 9.12 -18.60 -24.15
CA GLY A 330 8.95 -19.00 -25.55
C GLY A 330 9.41 -17.94 -26.55
N ASP A 331 9.08 -16.67 -26.33
CA ASP A 331 9.53 -15.56 -27.17
C ASP A 331 11.05 -15.37 -27.12
N ALA A 332 11.67 -15.59 -25.97
CA ALA A 332 13.12 -15.57 -25.83
C ALA A 332 13.77 -16.72 -26.62
N LEU A 333 13.20 -17.92 -26.53
CA LEU A 333 13.64 -19.08 -27.28
C LEU A 333 13.49 -18.89 -28.80
N ILE A 334 12.37 -18.31 -29.25
CA ILE A 334 12.17 -17.96 -30.66
C ILE A 334 13.28 -17.04 -31.15
N ARG A 335 13.62 -15.96 -30.41
CA ARG A 335 14.72 -15.08 -30.78
C ARG A 335 16.06 -15.81 -30.84
N LYS A 336 16.37 -16.64 -29.85
CA LYS A 336 17.62 -17.44 -29.84
C LYS A 336 17.66 -18.42 -31.01
N SER A 337 16.54 -19.05 -31.35
CA SER A 337 16.44 -19.99 -32.47
C SER A 337 16.75 -19.33 -33.81
N ILE A 338 16.23 -18.13 -34.04
CA ILE A 338 16.50 -17.33 -35.24
C ILE A 338 18.00 -17.00 -35.31
N SER A 339 18.59 -16.50 -34.22
CA SER A 339 20.01 -16.15 -34.20
C SER A 339 20.92 -17.37 -34.40
N ALA A 340 20.55 -18.53 -33.85
CA ALA A 340 21.28 -19.78 -34.08
C ALA A 340 21.26 -20.19 -35.55
N LEU A 341 20.10 -20.08 -36.20
CA LEU A 341 19.96 -20.40 -37.63
C LEU A 341 20.73 -19.40 -38.51
N GLU A 342 20.68 -18.10 -38.19
CA GLU A 342 21.49 -17.08 -38.87
C GLU A 342 22.99 -17.35 -38.76
N ALA A 343 23.46 -17.80 -37.59
CA ALA A 343 24.86 -18.17 -37.40
C ALA A 343 25.27 -19.34 -38.33
N VAL A 344 24.41 -20.34 -38.48
CA VAL A 344 24.65 -21.45 -39.43
C VAL A 344 24.66 -20.96 -40.88
N TYR A 345 23.72 -20.11 -41.28
CA TYR A 345 23.70 -19.55 -42.64
C TYR A 345 24.94 -18.72 -42.94
N ASN A 346 25.37 -17.88 -41.99
CA ASN A 346 26.61 -17.12 -42.12
C ASN A 346 27.83 -18.04 -42.21
N ARG A 347 27.85 -19.15 -41.47
CA ARG A 347 28.91 -20.15 -41.54
C ARG A 347 28.98 -20.82 -42.92
N ILE A 348 27.83 -21.19 -43.49
CA ILE A 348 27.74 -21.71 -44.85
C ILE A 348 28.28 -20.68 -45.84
N PHE A 349 27.86 -19.41 -45.73
CA PHE A 349 28.34 -18.33 -46.58
C PHE A 349 29.85 -18.12 -46.51
N GLU A 350 30.46 -18.22 -45.32
CA GLU A 350 31.91 -18.17 -45.14
C GLU A 350 32.61 -19.33 -45.89
N ILE A 351 32.09 -20.56 -45.75
CA ILE A 351 32.63 -21.75 -46.41
C ILE A 351 32.49 -21.63 -47.94
N GLU A 352 31.36 -21.18 -48.45
CA GLU A 352 31.15 -20.89 -49.89
C GLU A 352 32.18 -19.86 -50.40
N GLY A 353 32.46 -18.83 -49.61
CA GLY A 353 33.49 -17.84 -49.89
C GLY A 353 34.91 -18.41 -49.88
N GLU A 354 35.22 -19.34 -48.98
CA GLU A 354 36.49 -20.08 -48.98
C GLU A 354 36.62 -21.00 -50.20
N ILE A 355 35.57 -21.75 -50.54
CA ILE A 355 35.53 -22.60 -51.74
C ILE A 355 35.84 -21.78 -52.99
N LEU A 356 35.24 -20.60 -53.12
CA LEU A 356 35.47 -19.70 -54.25
C LEU A 356 36.93 -19.24 -54.35
N LYS A 357 37.59 -18.97 -53.22
CA LYS A 357 39.00 -18.55 -53.17
C LYS A 357 39.94 -19.69 -53.58
N GLU A 358 39.69 -20.89 -53.10
CA GLU A 358 40.53 -22.08 -53.35
C GLU A 358 40.28 -22.68 -54.74
N SER A 359 39.06 -22.56 -55.27
CA SER A 359 38.68 -23.03 -56.60
C SER A 359 37.85 -21.96 -57.32
N PRO A 360 38.48 -21.07 -58.10
CA PRO A 360 37.76 -20.07 -58.88
C PRO A 360 36.80 -20.77 -59.83
N THR A 361 35.52 -20.39 -59.75
CA THR A 361 34.43 -20.98 -60.53
C THR A 361 34.77 -21.18 -62.00
N THR A 362 34.68 -22.42 -62.47
CA THR A 362 34.62 -22.75 -63.90
C THR A 362 33.17 -23.01 -64.30
N GLU A 363 32.82 -22.90 -65.59
CA GLU A 363 31.46 -23.23 -66.09
C GLU A 363 31.00 -24.67 -65.70
N VAL A 364 31.94 -25.53 -65.32
CA VAL A 364 31.71 -26.94 -64.95
C VAL A 364 31.39 -27.11 -63.46
N TYR A 365 31.78 -26.17 -62.59
CA TYR A 365 31.54 -26.23 -61.14
C TYR A 365 31.33 -24.83 -60.53
N PRO A 366 30.14 -24.23 -60.68
CA PRO A 366 29.83 -22.94 -60.08
C PRO A 366 29.76 -23.01 -58.54
N VAL A 367 30.04 -21.88 -57.89
CA VAL A 367 29.73 -21.66 -56.48
C VAL A 367 28.29 -21.16 -56.44
N GLU A 368 27.42 -22.02 -55.92
CA GLU A 368 26.03 -21.65 -55.63
C GLU A 368 26.08 -20.83 -54.34
N TYR A 369 25.80 -19.52 -54.41
CA TYR A 369 25.72 -18.65 -53.22
C TYR A 369 24.42 -18.94 -52.45
N TRP A 370 24.24 -20.19 -52.04
CA TRP A 370 22.98 -20.73 -51.53
C TRP A 370 22.54 -19.99 -50.27
N ALA A 371 23.48 -19.71 -49.36
CA ALA A 371 23.18 -19.01 -48.12
C ALA A 371 22.61 -17.60 -48.38
N LYS A 372 23.15 -16.89 -49.37
CA LYS A 372 22.71 -15.55 -49.75
C LYS A 372 21.30 -15.58 -50.36
N ASP A 373 21.04 -16.52 -51.25
CA ASP A 373 19.75 -16.65 -51.93
C ASP A 373 18.62 -17.03 -50.95
N LYS A 374 18.98 -17.70 -49.85
CA LYS A 374 18.05 -18.22 -48.85
C LYS A 374 17.81 -17.30 -47.65
N MET A 375 18.48 -16.15 -47.56
CA MET A 375 18.26 -15.19 -46.46
C MET A 375 16.81 -14.68 -46.38
N GLY A 376 16.09 -14.64 -47.51
CA GLY A 376 14.66 -14.29 -47.52
C GLY A 376 13.80 -15.23 -46.68
N GLU A 377 14.18 -16.50 -46.55
CA GLU A 377 13.45 -17.49 -45.75
C GLU A 377 13.62 -17.27 -44.23
N ILE A 378 14.75 -16.67 -43.82
CA ILE A 378 14.96 -16.23 -42.42
C ILE A 378 14.10 -14.99 -42.12
N GLU A 379 14.01 -14.04 -43.05
CA GLU A 379 13.14 -12.87 -42.90
C GLU A 379 11.66 -13.26 -42.83
N GLU A 380 11.23 -14.26 -43.61
CA GLU A 380 9.91 -14.87 -43.46
C GLU A 380 9.71 -15.43 -42.05
N LEU A 381 10.69 -16.18 -41.53
CA LEU A 381 10.63 -16.77 -40.19
C LEU A 381 10.54 -15.68 -39.09
N LYS A 382 11.28 -14.57 -39.22
CA LYS A 382 11.18 -13.40 -38.31
C LYS A 382 9.82 -12.72 -38.35
N SER A 383 9.15 -12.74 -39.51
CA SER A 383 7.85 -12.12 -39.71
C SER A 383 6.67 -12.97 -39.22
N MET A 384 6.91 -14.23 -38.82
CA MET A 384 5.85 -15.12 -38.35
C MET A 384 5.27 -14.62 -37.02
N PRO A 385 3.94 -14.71 -36.84
CA PRO A 385 3.31 -14.30 -35.59
C PRO A 385 3.74 -15.24 -34.45
N ALA A 386 4.22 -14.67 -33.34
CA ALA A 386 4.64 -15.42 -32.15
C ALA A 386 3.50 -16.28 -31.52
N SER A 387 2.25 -15.99 -31.87
CA SER A 387 1.09 -16.79 -31.47
C SER A 387 1.00 -18.14 -32.20
N ASP A 388 1.59 -18.30 -33.39
CA ASP A 388 1.64 -19.54 -34.17
C ASP A 388 2.97 -20.28 -33.97
N ILE A 389 3.22 -20.69 -32.72
CA ILE A 389 4.47 -21.38 -32.37
C ILE A 389 4.63 -22.72 -33.12
N LYS A 390 3.52 -23.40 -33.41
CA LYS A 390 3.54 -24.67 -34.16
C LYS A 390 3.95 -24.46 -35.61
N GLY A 391 3.38 -23.45 -36.28
CA GLY A 391 3.81 -23.05 -37.62
C GLY A 391 5.28 -22.64 -37.63
N PHE A 392 5.70 -21.85 -36.63
CA PHE A 392 7.09 -21.44 -36.45
C PHE A 392 8.03 -22.65 -36.34
N ILE A 393 7.75 -23.60 -35.45
CA ILE A 393 8.57 -24.81 -35.24
C ILE A 393 8.69 -25.62 -36.52
N HIS A 394 7.59 -25.81 -37.25
CA HIS A 394 7.60 -26.56 -38.49
C HIS A 394 8.50 -25.89 -39.54
N ARG A 395 8.36 -24.58 -39.74
CA ARG A 395 9.20 -23.82 -40.67
C ARG A 395 10.67 -23.83 -40.23
N TYR A 396 10.91 -23.59 -38.94
CA TYR A 396 12.25 -23.60 -38.35
C TYR A 396 12.97 -24.92 -38.61
N ARG A 397 12.34 -26.07 -38.34
CA ARG A 397 12.93 -27.39 -38.57
C ARG A 397 13.27 -27.67 -40.03
N LEU A 398 12.43 -27.22 -40.95
CA LEU A 398 12.70 -27.37 -42.38
C LEU A 398 13.96 -26.58 -42.76
N LEU A 399 14.06 -25.32 -42.34
CA LEU A 399 15.23 -24.47 -42.61
C LEU A 399 16.49 -25.01 -41.92
N ALA A 400 16.36 -25.44 -40.67
CA ALA A 400 17.41 -26.07 -39.88
C ALA A 400 18.01 -27.31 -40.57
N SER A 401 17.14 -28.23 -41.00
CA SER A 401 17.56 -29.47 -41.67
C SER A 401 18.23 -29.18 -43.01
N ASP A 402 17.70 -28.24 -43.80
CA ASP A 402 18.26 -27.84 -45.09
C ASP A 402 19.63 -27.20 -44.91
N ALA A 403 19.75 -26.25 -43.97
CA ALA A 403 21.00 -25.59 -43.62
C ALA A 403 22.06 -26.56 -43.08
N HIS A 404 21.69 -27.50 -42.20
CA HIS A 404 22.61 -28.50 -41.69
C HIS A 404 23.13 -29.41 -42.81
N SER A 405 22.24 -29.88 -43.70
CA SER A 405 22.64 -30.69 -44.86
C SER A 405 23.61 -29.93 -45.77
N ARG A 406 23.35 -28.62 -46.01
CA ARG A 406 24.21 -27.80 -46.84
C ARG A 406 25.57 -27.53 -46.18
N LEU A 407 25.59 -27.24 -44.88
CA LEU A 407 26.81 -27.02 -44.11
C LEU A 407 27.74 -28.23 -44.19
N MET A 408 27.19 -29.44 -44.04
CA MET A 408 27.95 -30.69 -44.16
C MET A 408 28.52 -30.88 -45.58
N TYR A 409 27.69 -30.68 -46.61
CA TYR A 409 28.09 -30.79 -48.01
C TYR A 409 29.23 -29.83 -48.36
N ASP A 410 29.08 -28.53 -48.07
CA ASP A 410 30.09 -27.53 -48.39
C ASP A 410 31.37 -27.71 -47.56
N SER A 411 31.25 -28.12 -46.30
CA SER A 411 32.41 -28.47 -45.47
C SER A 411 33.22 -29.63 -46.03
N GLU A 412 32.56 -30.70 -46.50
CA GLU A 412 33.22 -31.84 -47.13
C GLU A 412 33.85 -31.46 -48.47
N ARG A 413 33.14 -30.67 -49.28
CA ARG A 413 33.64 -30.14 -50.55
C ARG A 413 34.89 -29.30 -50.34
N LEU A 414 34.91 -28.40 -49.37
CA LEU A 414 36.07 -27.57 -49.05
C LEU A 414 37.26 -28.42 -48.59
N LYS A 415 37.04 -29.44 -47.76
CA LYS A 415 38.08 -30.40 -47.36
C LYS A 415 38.70 -31.12 -48.56
N TYR A 416 37.87 -31.55 -49.52
CA TYR A 416 38.34 -32.20 -50.74
C TYR A 416 39.16 -31.27 -51.64
N ILE A 417 38.75 -30.00 -51.76
CA ILE A 417 39.47 -28.99 -52.54
C ILE A 417 40.84 -28.71 -51.91
N LYS A 418 40.92 -28.49 -50.59
CA LYS A 418 42.17 -28.21 -49.87
C LYS A 418 43.09 -29.43 -49.72
N GLY A 419 42.53 -30.64 -49.82
CA GLY A 419 43.28 -31.91 -49.73
C GLY A 419 43.89 -32.39 -51.06
N LYS A 420 43.60 -31.68 -52.16
CA LYS A 420 44.30 -31.77 -53.45
C LYS A 420 45.34 -30.68 -53.55
#